data_AF-A0A7X6APW4-F1
#
_entry.id   AF-A0A7X6APW4-F1
#
_cell.length_a   1.000
_cell.length_b   1.000
_cell.length_c   1.000
_cell.angle_alpha   90.00
_cell.angle_beta   90.00
_cell.angle_gamma   90.00
#
_symmetry.space_group_name_H-M   'P 1'
#
loop_
_entity.id
_entity.type
_entity.pdbx_description
1 polymer ?
#
loop_
_entity_poly.entity_id
_entity_poly.type
_entity_poly.pdbx_seq_one_letter_code
_entity_poly.pdbx_strand_id
1 'polypeptide(L)'
;ARVLGGSFSRIQFTPDLLPSDIVGTRIYLASQERFDVEPGPVLANFVLADEINRAPAKVQAALLEVMAERQVTIGDRTFPAPEPFLVMA
;
A
#
# COMPACT_ATOMS: atom_id res chain seq x y z
N ALA A 1 -11.82 5.21 -12.04
CA ALA A 1 -12.54 4.86 -10.79
C ALA A 1 -14.08 4.95 -10.92
N ARG A 2 -14.67 6.06 -11.39
CA ARG A 2 -16.13 6.29 -11.33
C ARG A 2 -17.02 5.39 -12.20
N VAL A 3 -16.44 4.59 -13.11
CA VAL A 3 -17.17 3.78 -14.11
C VAL A 3 -17.13 2.27 -13.82
N LEU A 4 -16.22 1.79 -12.95
CA LEU A 4 -15.95 0.34 -12.75
C LEU A 4 -16.13 -0.16 -11.29
N GLY A 5 -16.56 0.68 -10.35
CA GLY A 5 -16.87 0.23 -8.98
C GLY A 5 -15.68 -0.21 -8.11
N GLY A 6 -14.44 0.16 -8.45
CA GLY A 6 -13.23 -0.16 -7.69
C GLY A 6 -12.62 1.03 -6.95
N SER A 7 -11.82 0.75 -5.92
CA SER A 7 -11.03 1.75 -5.20
C SER A 7 -9.87 2.26 -6.04
N PHE A 8 -9.54 3.54 -5.90
CA PHE A 8 -8.42 4.16 -6.58
C PHE A 8 -7.53 4.85 -5.56
N SER A 9 -6.23 4.70 -5.73
CA SER A 9 -5.21 5.30 -4.89
C SER A 9 -4.12 5.91 -5.75
N ARG A 10 -3.60 7.05 -5.32
CA ARG A 10 -2.46 7.72 -5.97
C ARG A 10 -1.36 7.86 -4.93
N ILE A 11 -0.20 7.32 -5.24
CA ILE A 11 1.01 7.37 -4.41
C ILE A 11 2.03 8.22 -5.15
N GLN A 12 2.41 9.34 -4.55
CA GLN A 12 3.49 10.18 -5.04
C GLN A 12 4.79 9.69 -4.41
N PHE A 13 5.74 9.22 -5.21
CA PHE A 13 7.01 8.74 -4.69
C PHE A 13 7.94 9.92 -4.40
N THR A 14 8.38 10.01 -3.15
CA THR A 14 9.31 11.05 -2.67
C THR A 14 10.52 10.40 -1.99
N PRO A 15 11.66 11.11 -1.87
CA PRO A 15 12.88 10.56 -1.27
C PRO A 15 12.75 10.17 0.21
N ASP A 16 11.76 10.74 0.91
CA ASP A 16 11.46 10.55 2.34
C ASP A 16 10.42 9.47 2.61
N LEU A 17 9.79 8.92 1.57
CA LEU A 17 8.78 7.88 1.70
C LEU A 17 9.36 6.61 2.36
N LEU A 18 8.59 5.98 3.24
CA LEU A 18 8.95 4.72 3.89
C LEU A 18 8.12 3.56 3.30
N PRO A 19 8.61 2.31 3.39
CA PRO A 19 7.81 1.15 2.97
C PRO A 19 6.45 1.05 3.67
N SER A 20 6.37 1.44 4.95
CA SER A 20 5.13 1.47 5.72
C SER A 20 4.09 2.45 5.16
N ASP A 21 4.52 3.50 4.47
CA ASP A 21 3.61 4.48 3.86
C ASP A 21 2.91 3.92 2.61
N ILE A 22 3.46 2.84 2.04
CA ILE A 22 2.86 2.11 0.91
C ILE A 22 2.03 0.94 1.40
N VAL A 23 2.64 0.11 2.25
CA VAL A 23 2.11 -1.19 2.67
C VAL A 23 1.08 -1.03 3.78
N GLY A 24 1.29 -0.08 4.70
CA GLY A 24 0.50 0.12 5.90
C GLY A 24 1.33 -0.03 7.17
N THR A 25 0.72 0.27 8.31
CA THR A 25 1.40 0.27 9.61
C THR A 25 0.54 -0.32 10.72
N ARG A 26 1.16 -0.64 11.86
CA ARG A 26 0.42 -0.96 13.09
C ARG A 26 0.24 0.32 13.88
N ILE A 27 -1.01 0.63 14.22
CA ILE A 27 -1.38 1.78 15.04
C ILE A 27 -1.76 1.32 16.44
N TYR A 28 -1.41 2.09 17.47
CA TYR A 28 -1.83 1.83 18.84
C TYR A 28 -3.13 2.60 19.13
N LEU A 29 -4.22 1.88 19.34
CA LEU A 29 -5.51 2.45 19.71
C LEU A 29 -5.59 2.59 21.24
N ALA A 30 -5.21 3.77 21.74
CA ALA A 30 -5.18 4.06 23.17
C ALA A 30 -6.54 3.84 23.88
N SER A 31 -7.66 4.07 23.17
CA SER A 31 -9.01 3.86 23.71
C SER A 31 -9.34 2.40 24.00
N GLN A 32 -8.59 1.46 23.44
CA GLN A 32 -8.81 0.02 23.54
C GLN A 32 -7.57 -0.73 24.04
N GLU A 33 -6.50 0.01 24.38
CA GLU A 33 -5.20 -0.52 24.81
C GLU A 33 -4.67 -1.64 23.90
N ARG A 34 -4.89 -1.53 22.58
CA ARG A 34 -4.53 -2.57 21.61
C ARG A 34 -3.84 -2.01 20.37
N PHE A 35 -3.03 -2.85 19.74
CA PHE A 35 -2.52 -2.58 18.40
C PHE A 35 -3.54 -3.02 17.34
N ASP A 36 -3.85 -2.13 16.41
CA ASP A 36 -4.60 -2.44 15.19
C ASP A 36 -3.70 -2.22 13.97
N VAL A 37 -4.17 -2.67 12.81
CA VAL A 37 -3.48 -2.51 11.54
C VAL A 37 -4.24 -1.51 10.69
N GLU A 38 -3.51 -0.54 10.16
CA GLU A 38 -3.99 0.41 9.16
C GLU A 38 -3.37 0.02 7.81
N PRO A 39 -4.17 -0.56 6.88
CA PRO A 39 -3.68 -0.96 5.57
C PRO A 39 -3.26 0.26 4.74
N GLY A 40 -2.17 0.13 3.99
CA GLY A 40 -1.62 1.22 3.21
C GLY A 40 -2.36 1.47 1.88
N PRO A 41 -2.04 2.59 1.21
CA PRO A 41 -2.69 3.02 -0.03
C PRO A 41 -2.48 2.06 -1.20
N VAL A 42 -1.54 1.10 -1.10
CA VAL A 42 -1.33 0.08 -2.13
C VAL A 42 -2.49 -0.91 -2.24
N LEU A 43 -3.32 -1.05 -1.20
CA LEU A 43 -4.48 -1.95 -1.19
C LEU A 43 -5.72 -1.29 -1.84
N ALA A 44 -5.54 -0.82 -3.07
CA ALA A 44 -6.63 -0.32 -3.91
C ALA A 44 -6.68 -1.07 -5.24
N ASN A 45 -7.84 -1.12 -5.91
CA ASN A 45 -7.97 -1.80 -7.21
C ASN A 45 -7.06 -1.17 -8.27
N PHE A 46 -6.94 0.15 -8.25
CA PHE A 46 -6.11 0.92 -9.18
C PHE A 46 -5.17 1.83 -8.40
N VAL A 47 -3.88 1.58 -8.52
CA VAL A 47 -2.83 2.38 -7.88
C VAL A 47 -2.06 3.13 -8.96
N LEU A 48 -2.01 4.45 -8.88
CA LEU A 48 -1.13 5.30 -9.68
C LEU A 48 0.11 5.65 -8.84
N ALA A 49 1.29 5.19 -9.27
CA ALA A 49 2.57 5.37 -8.61
C ALA A 49 3.42 6.41 -9.37
N ASP A 50 3.20 7.69 -9.08
CA ASP A 50 3.91 8.77 -9.76
C ASP A 50 5.35 8.90 -9.28
N GLU A 51 6.26 9.18 -10.22
CA GLU A 51 7.68 9.45 -9.96
C GLU A 51 8.41 8.34 -9.19
N ILE A 52 8.08 7.06 -9.44
CA ILE A 52 8.65 5.89 -8.73
C ILE A 52 10.17 5.93 -8.57
N ASN A 53 10.87 6.46 -9.57
CA ASN A 53 12.33 6.61 -9.60
C ASN A 53 12.89 7.58 -8.54
N ARG A 54 12.06 8.39 -7.88
CA ARG A 54 12.49 9.33 -6.82
C ARG A 54 12.56 8.70 -5.43
N ALA A 55 11.88 7.58 -5.19
CA ALA A 55 11.94 6.94 -3.88
C ALA A 55 13.15 6.01 -3.74
N PRO A 56 13.62 5.74 -2.51
CA PRO A 56 14.66 4.76 -2.25
C PRO A 56 14.34 3.36 -2.78
N ALA A 57 15.36 2.58 -3.14
CA ALA A 57 15.19 1.23 -3.67
C ALA A 57 14.36 0.30 -2.76
N LYS A 58 14.44 0.47 -1.44
CA LYS A 58 13.64 -0.32 -0.48
C LYS A 58 12.13 -0.07 -0.61
N VAL A 59 11.75 1.16 -0.92
CA VAL A 59 10.34 1.57 -1.09
C VAL A 59 9.79 1.03 -2.40
N GLN A 60 10.59 1.11 -3.47
CA GLN A 60 10.26 0.51 -4.76
C GLN A 60 10.13 -1.02 -4.64
N ALA A 61 11.05 -1.66 -3.92
CA ALA A 61 10.99 -3.10 -3.66
C ALA A 61 9.71 -3.50 -2.92
N ALA A 62 9.27 -2.72 -1.93
CA ALA A 62 8.02 -2.97 -1.22
C ALA A 62 6.80 -2.92 -2.15
N LEU A 63 6.74 -1.96 -3.08
CA LEU A 63 5.67 -1.91 -4.09
C LEU A 63 5.71 -3.14 -5.01
N LEU A 64 6.90 -3.51 -5.51
CA LEU A 64 7.09 -4.66 -6.39
C LEU A 64 6.72 -5.99 -5.71
N GLU A 65 7.03 -6.13 -4.42
CA GLU A 65 6.66 -7.29 -3.61
C GLU A 65 5.13 -7.45 -3.57
N VAL A 66 4.39 -6.36 -3.31
CA VAL A 66 2.92 -6.40 -3.33
C VAL A 66 2.37 -6.73 -4.72
N MET A 67 3.01 -6.24 -5.79
CA MET A 67 2.63 -6.57 -7.16
C MET A 67 2.85 -8.06 -7.48
N ALA A 68 3.93 -8.65 -6.97
CA ALA A 68 4.27 -10.05 -7.20
C ALA A 68 3.37 -10.99 -6.38
N GLU A 69 3.26 -10.73 -5.07
CA GLU A 69 2.55 -11.60 -4.12
C GLU A 69 1.04 -11.37 -4.13
N ARG A 70 0.57 -10.22 -4.63
CA ARG A 70 -0.85 -9.80 -4.60
C ARG A 70 -1.47 -9.83 -3.20
N GLN A 71 -0.65 -9.62 -2.18
CA GLN A 71 -1.07 -9.51 -0.80
C GLN A 71 -0.04 -8.70 0.00
N VAL A 72 -0.47 -8.26 1.17
CA VAL A 72 0.33 -7.47 2.10
C VAL A 72 0.20 -8.09 3.48
N THR A 73 1.31 -8.31 4.18
CA THR A 73 1.28 -8.74 5.59
C THR A 73 1.79 -7.62 6.47
N ILE A 74 1.00 -7.22 7.47
CA ILE A 74 1.35 -6.17 8.44
C ILE A 74 1.22 -6.75 9.84
N GLY A 75 2.34 -6.94 10.51
CA GLY A 75 2.39 -7.70 11.75
C GLY A 75 1.92 -9.14 11.50
N ASP A 76 0.83 -9.53 12.14
CA ASP A 76 0.32 -10.91 12.14
C ASP A 76 -0.92 -11.08 11.23
N ARG A 77 -1.25 -10.06 10.44
CA ARG A 77 -2.43 -10.04 9.56
C ARG A 77 -2.04 -9.87 8.10
N THR A 78 -2.54 -10.75 7.26
CA THR A 78 -2.38 -10.69 5.79
C THR A 78 -3.65 -10.17 5.14
N PHE A 79 -3.49 -9.26 4.19
CA PHE A 79 -4.53 -8.59 3.42
C PHE A 79 -4.31 -8.93 1.94
N PRO A 80 -5.24 -9.62 1.27
CA PRO A 80 -5.14 -9.83 -0.17
C PRO A 80 -5.35 -8.51 -0.90
N ALA A 81 -4.64 -8.32 -2.01
CA ALA A 81 -4.91 -7.22 -2.92
C ALA A 81 -6.31 -7.38 -3.54
N PRO A 82 -7.07 -6.30 -3.71
CA PRO A 82 -8.44 -6.38 -4.24
C PRO A 82 -8.43 -6.77 -5.71
N GLU A 83 -9.42 -7.52 -6.18
CA GLU A 83 -9.56 -7.89 -7.59
C GLU A 83 -10.55 -6.96 -8.33
N PRO A 84 -10.18 -6.39 -9.50
CA PRO A 84 -8.87 -6.44 -10.13
C PRO A 84 -7.83 -5.58 -9.38
N PHE A 85 -6.56 -5.98 -9.44
CA PHE A 85 -5.42 -5.23 -8.90
C PHE A 85 -4.50 -4.77 -10.03
N LEU A 86 -4.34 -3.45 -10.18
CA LEU A 86 -3.48 -2.84 -11.20
C LEU A 86 -2.68 -1.69 -10.61
N VAL A 87 -1.37 -1.71 -10.84
CA VAL A 87 -0.45 -0.61 -10.56
C VAL A 87 0.01 0.00 -11.88
N MET A 88 -0.07 1.33 -11.98
CA MET A 88 0.42 2.12 -13.11
C MET A 88 1.50 3.06 -12.58
N ALA A 89 2.67 3.12 -13.21
CA ALA A 89 3.81 3.94 -12.78
C ALA A 89 4.38 4.74 -13.96
#